data_AF-A0AA96FRW7-F1
#
_entry.id   AF-A0AA96FRW7-F1
#
_cell.length_a   1.000
_cell.length_b   1.000
_cell.length_c   1.000
_cell.angle_alpha   90.00
_cell.angle_beta   90.00
_cell.angle_gamma   90.00
#
_symmetry.space_group_name_H-M   'P 1'
#
loop_
_entity.id
_entity.type
_entity.pdbx_description
1 polymer ?
#
loop_
_entity_poly.entity_id
_entity_poly.type
_entity_poly.pdbx_seq_one_letter_code
_entity_poly.pdbx_strand_id
1 'polypeptide(L)'
;MGLEIRTLLAAAGLPEADDNDRYRSYGVVVTDRVESVTVEWFVSRSLRRAAADEQLRGLPMAAADRAHEAARRHLHAALFGILSEVGYLAESDPAGTLTVRAGRVPTPTTLAADIKRILADPGDTPKDTEGPGTTP
;
A
#
# COMPACT_ATOMS: atom_id res chain seq x y z
N MET A 1 -3.59 -1.16 -20.90
CA MET A 1 -3.80 -1.51 -19.49
C MET A 1 -3.74 -0.29 -18.57
N GLY A 2 -2.72 0.59 -18.62
CA GLY A 2 -2.70 1.76 -17.72
C GLY A 2 -3.90 2.70 -17.85
N LEU A 3 -4.32 3.03 -19.08
CA LEU A 3 -5.53 3.85 -19.31
C LEU A 3 -6.80 3.20 -18.73
N GLU A 4 -6.91 1.88 -18.84
CA GLU A 4 -8.03 1.09 -18.35
C GLU A 4 -8.06 1.10 -16.81
N ILE A 5 -6.92 0.88 -16.15
CA ILE A 5 -6.76 0.97 -14.70
C ILE A 5 -7.04 2.39 -14.20
N ARG A 6 -6.53 3.43 -14.86
CA ARG A 6 -6.84 4.84 -14.52
C ARG A 6 -8.35 5.11 -14.58
N THR A 7 -8.99 4.64 -15.65
CA THR A 7 -10.45 4.83 -15.86
C THR A 7 -11.24 4.12 -14.78
N LEU A 8 -10.87 2.88 -14.45
CA LEU A 8 -11.51 2.08 -13.42
C LEU A 8 -11.39 2.73 -12.03
N LEU A 9 -10.19 3.18 -11.68
CA LEU A 9 -9.93 3.83 -10.40
C LEU A 9 -10.67 5.15 -10.28
N ALA A 10 -10.69 5.96 -11.35
CA ALA A 10 -11.48 7.18 -11.40
C ALA A 10 -12.99 6.90 -11.20
N ALA A 11 -13.52 5.85 -11.81
CA ALA A 11 -14.91 5.41 -11.62
C ALA A 11 -15.20 4.94 -10.18
N ALA A 12 -14.20 4.41 -9.49
CA ALA A 12 -14.26 4.07 -8.06
C ALA A 12 -14.06 5.28 -7.13
N GLY A 13 -13.94 6.50 -7.66
CA GLY A 13 -13.73 7.72 -6.87
C GLY A 13 -12.28 7.94 -6.42
N LEU A 14 -11.33 7.24 -7.04
CA LEU A 14 -9.89 7.31 -6.76
C LEU A 14 -9.20 8.06 -7.92
N PRO A 15 -9.10 9.39 -7.84
CA PRO A 15 -8.55 10.19 -8.94
C PRO A 15 -7.05 9.91 -9.13
N GLU A 16 -6.61 10.00 -10.39
CA GLU A 16 -5.19 10.00 -10.73
C GLU A 16 -4.50 11.20 -10.06
N ALA A 17 -3.29 10.98 -9.59
CA ALA A 17 -2.51 12.02 -8.95
C ALA A 17 -2.21 13.15 -9.94
N ASP A 18 -2.26 14.38 -9.42
CA ASP A 18 -2.02 15.60 -10.19
C ASP A 18 -0.55 15.81 -10.58
N ASP A 19 0.36 15.06 -9.96
CA ASP A 19 1.81 15.15 -10.14
C ASP A 19 2.45 13.75 -10.03
N ASN A 20 3.50 13.51 -10.81
CA ASN A 20 4.33 12.30 -10.72
C ASN A 20 5.43 12.44 -9.64
N ASP A 21 5.67 13.65 -9.11
CA ASP A 21 6.53 13.84 -7.95
C ASP A 21 5.87 13.22 -6.72
N ARG A 22 6.38 12.06 -6.28
CA ARG A 22 5.93 11.30 -5.10
C ARG A 22 5.78 12.15 -3.84
N TYR A 23 6.55 13.22 -3.71
CA TYR A 23 6.50 14.09 -2.55
C TYR A 23 5.32 15.08 -2.61
N ARG A 24 4.81 15.37 -3.80
CA ARG A 24 3.74 16.36 -4.06
C ARG A 24 2.41 15.74 -4.47
N SER A 25 2.42 14.50 -4.95
CA SER A 25 1.23 13.80 -5.43
C SER A 25 0.19 13.61 -4.32
N TYR A 26 -1.08 13.77 -4.71
CA TYR A 26 -2.25 13.36 -3.94
C TYR A 26 -3.16 12.52 -4.86
N GLY A 27 -3.51 11.31 -4.44
CA GLY A 27 -4.30 10.37 -5.25
C GLY A 27 -3.52 9.15 -5.68
N VAL A 28 -3.94 8.51 -6.78
CA VAL A 28 -3.28 7.31 -7.32
C VAL A 28 -2.26 7.68 -8.39
N VAL A 29 -1.03 7.21 -8.25
CA VAL A 29 -0.05 7.21 -9.35
C VAL A 29 -0.12 5.87 -10.07
N VAL A 30 -0.36 5.92 -11.38
CA VAL A 30 -0.42 4.74 -12.25
C VAL A 30 0.73 4.82 -13.26
N THR A 31 1.74 3.98 -13.07
CA THR A 31 2.92 3.94 -13.93
C THR A 31 2.86 2.72 -14.84
N ASP A 32 2.78 2.97 -16.15
CA ASP A 32 2.83 1.92 -17.17
C ASP A 32 4.21 1.23 -17.20
N ARG A 33 4.20 -0.10 -17.27
CA ARG A 33 5.38 -0.94 -17.53
C ARG A 33 5.13 -1.76 -18.80
N VAL A 34 6.14 -2.50 -19.26
CA VAL A 34 6.07 -3.26 -20.53
C VAL A 34 4.91 -4.27 -20.52
N GLU A 35 4.73 -5.03 -19.44
CA GLU A 35 3.69 -6.07 -19.31
C GLU A 35 2.82 -5.93 -18.05
N SER A 36 3.03 -4.85 -17.29
CA SER A 36 2.35 -4.60 -16.03
C SER A 36 2.07 -3.12 -15.85
N VAL A 37 1.32 -2.79 -14.81
CA VAL A 37 1.09 -1.41 -14.37
C VAL A 37 1.38 -1.37 -12.89
N THR A 38 2.18 -0.41 -12.43
CA THR A 38 2.36 -0.20 -10.99
C THR A 38 1.42 0.88 -10.50
N VAL A 39 0.67 0.57 -9.45
CA VAL A 39 -0.33 1.44 -8.82
C VAL A 39 0.14 1.77 -7.40
N GLU A 40 0.28 3.06 -7.10
CA GLU A 40 0.73 3.55 -5.80
C GLU A 40 -0.26 4.60 -5.29
N TRP A 41 -0.70 4.51 -4.03
CA TRP A 41 -1.56 5.53 -3.43
C TRP A 41 -0.77 6.47 -2.53
N PHE A 42 -0.95 7.77 -2.78
CA PHE A 42 -0.37 8.84 -2.01
C PHE A 42 -1.41 9.47 -1.08
N VAL A 43 -1.28 9.22 0.22
CA VAL A 43 -2.12 9.77 1.29
C VAL A 43 -2.16 11.31 1.28
N SER A 44 -3.16 11.90 1.94
CA SER A 44 -3.30 13.35 2.20
C SER A 44 -1.96 14.07 2.40
N ARG A 45 -1.74 15.14 1.63
CA ARG A 45 -0.54 16.01 1.72
C ARG A 45 -0.26 16.43 3.16
N SER A 46 -1.31 16.74 3.92
CA SER A 46 -1.21 17.20 5.31
C SER A 46 -0.67 16.11 6.24
N LEU A 47 -1.13 14.85 6.07
CA LEU A 47 -0.70 13.73 6.91
C LEU A 47 0.75 13.34 6.61
N ARG A 48 1.13 13.34 5.32
CA ARG A 48 2.52 13.09 4.91
C ARG A 48 3.46 14.17 5.44
N ARG A 49 3.06 15.44 5.37
CA ARG A 49 3.88 16.55 5.89
C ARG A 49 4.09 16.43 7.40
N ALA A 50 3.03 16.13 8.15
CA ALA A 50 3.14 15.90 9.59
C ALA A 50 4.06 14.72 9.92
N ALA A 51 3.97 13.61 9.19
CA ALA A 51 4.86 12.47 9.34
C ALA A 51 6.33 12.82 9.02
N ALA A 52 6.57 13.57 7.94
CA ALA A 52 7.92 14.02 7.57
C ALA A 52 8.52 14.98 8.61
N ASP A 53 7.71 15.89 9.17
CA ASP A 53 8.13 16.79 10.24
C ASP A 53 8.50 16.02 11.52
N GLU A 54 7.76 14.95 11.86
CA GLU A 54 8.10 14.04 12.96
C GLU A 54 9.44 13.31 12.71
N GLN A 55 9.65 12.77 11.51
CA GLN A 55 10.90 12.10 11.13
C GLN A 55 12.10 13.05 11.17
N LEU A 56 11.95 14.27 10.64
CA LEU A 56 13.00 15.31 10.69
C LEU A 56 13.35 15.73 12.13
N ARG A 57 12.40 15.64 13.06
CA ARG A 57 12.62 15.87 14.49
C ARG A 57 13.20 14.66 15.22
N GLY A 58 13.51 13.57 14.52
CA GLY A 58 14.03 12.35 15.12
C GLY A 58 12.98 11.59 15.94
N LEU A 59 11.69 11.72 15.59
CA LEU A 59 10.58 11.01 16.21
C LEU A 59 10.04 9.93 15.24
N PRO A 60 10.81 8.87 14.94
CA PRO A 60 10.34 7.80 14.07
C PRO A 60 9.14 7.09 14.73
N MET A 61 8.14 6.69 13.93
CA MET A 61 6.92 6.04 14.40
C MET A 61 6.08 6.86 15.38
N ALA A 62 6.19 8.19 15.33
CA ALA A 62 5.28 9.08 16.02
C ALA A 62 3.86 9.02 15.42
N ALA A 63 2.92 9.80 15.98
CA ALA A 63 1.50 9.60 15.72
C ALA A 63 1.14 9.85 14.24
N ALA A 64 1.72 10.87 13.62
CA ALA A 64 1.44 11.15 12.21
C ALA A 64 2.12 10.14 11.28
N ASP A 65 3.34 9.68 11.60
CA ASP A 65 4.04 8.62 10.86
C ASP A 65 3.25 7.30 10.89
N ARG A 66 2.83 6.84 12.08
CA ARG A 66 1.98 5.64 12.21
C ARG A 66 0.63 5.79 11.53
N ALA A 67 -0.01 6.95 11.65
CA ALA A 67 -1.28 7.21 10.97
C ALA A 67 -1.10 7.25 9.44
N HIS A 68 0.01 7.82 8.95
CA HIS A 68 0.34 7.84 7.53
C HIS A 68 0.52 6.42 6.99
N GLU A 69 1.28 5.61 7.70
CA GLU A 69 1.57 4.23 7.32
C GLU A 69 0.30 3.35 7.36
N ALA A 70 -0.50 3.44 8.44
CA ALA A 70 -1.75 2.70 8.58
C ALA A 70 -2.78 3.08 7.51
N ALA A 71 -2.88 4.37 7.17
CA ALA A 71 -3.73 4.86 6.10
C ALA A 71 -3.27 4.34 4.74
N ARG A 72 -1.95 4.34 4.48
CA ARG A 72 -1.37 3.79 3.25
C ARG A 72 -1.70 2.30 3.11
N ARG A 73 -1.48 1.50 4.17
CA ARG A 73 -1.82 0.06 4.17
C ARG A 73 -3.31 -0.20 3.90
N HIS A 74 -4.20 0.50 4.58
CA HIS A 74 -5.65 0.35 4.36
C HIS A 74 -6.06 0.65 2.91
N LEU A 75 -5.53 1.73 2.34
CA LEU A 75 -5.86 2.12 0.96
C LEU A 75 -5.26 1.15 -0.06
N HIS A 76 -4.06 0.64 0.19
CA HIS A 76 -3.47 -0.42 -0.64
C HIS A 76 -4.27 -1.73 -0.58
N ALA A 77 -4.77 -2.13 0.59
CA ALA A 77 -5.63 -3.30 0.73
C ALA A 77 -6.97 -3.11 0.00
N ALA A 78 -7.55 -1.91 0.06
CA ALA A 78 -8.78 -1.57 -0.68
C ALA A 78 -8.55 -1.60 -2.21
N LEU A 79 -7.45 -1.00 -2.70
CA LEU A 79 -7.07 -1.04 -4.11
C LEU A 79 -6.84 -2.47 -4.60
N PHE A 80 -6.14 -3.29 -3.82
CA PHE A 80 -5.95 -4.71 -4.10
C PHE A 80 -7.31 -5.41 -4.26
N GLY A 81 -8.23 -5.22 -3.31
CA GLY A 81 -9.57 -5.79 -3.38
C GLY A 81 -10.34 -5.37 -4.63
N ILE A 82 -10.39 -4.07 -4.94
CA ILE A 82 -11.08 -3.56 -6.14
C ILE A 82 -10.50 -4.19 -7.42
N LEU A 83 -9.18 -4.21 -7.56
CA LEU A 83 -8.51 -4.74 -8.74
C LEU A 83 -8.71 -6.25 -8.89
N SER A 84 -8.65 -6.99 -7.78
CA SER A 84 -8.91 -8.44 -7.77
C SER A 84 -10.36 -8.78 -8.09
N GLU A 85 -11.34 -8.05 -7.54
CA GLU A 85 -12.77 -8.26 -7.83
C GLU A 85 -13.10 -8.05 -9.31
N VAL A 86 -12.42 -7.10 -9.96
CA VAL A 86 -12.62 -6.84 -11.40
C VAL A 86 -11.82 -7.81 -12.29
N GLY A 87 -11.04 -8.72 -11.67
CA GLY A 87 -10.35 -9.80 -12.36
C GLY A 87 -8.97 -9.43 -12.87
N TYR A 88 -8.29 -8.45 -12.25
CA TYR A 88 -6.85 -8.26 -12.44
C TYR A 88 -6.04 -9.07 -11.44
N LEU A 89 -4.83 -9.46 -11.86
CA LEU A 89 -3.82 -9.98 -10.97
C LEU A 89 -3.06 -8.80 -10.35
N ALA A 90 -3.22 -8.60 -9.06
CA ALA A 90 -2.49 -7.60 -8.29
C ALA A 90 -1.49 -8.30 -7.36
N GLU A 91 -0.26 -7.78 -7.27
CA GLU A 91 0.76 -8.22 -6.32
C GLU A 91 1.23 -7.02 -5.52
N SER A 92 1.19 -7.10 -4.19
CA SER A 92 1.73 -6.04 -3.33
C SER A 92 3.22 -6.24 -3.12
N ASP A 93 4.00 -5.17 -3.32
CA ASP A 93 5.35 -5.10 -2.82
C ASP A 93 5.36 -4.67 -1.32
N PRO A 94 6.47 -4.91 -0.58
CA PRO A 94 6.64 -4.44 0.79
C PRO A 94 6.79 -2.92 0.93
N ALA A 95 7.12 -2.22 -0.16
CA ALA A 95 7.33 -0.78 -0.19
C ALA A 95 6.01 0.01 -0.33
N GLY A 96 4.87 -0.67 -0.46
CA GLY A 96 3.56 -0.07 -0.66
C GLY A 96 3.28 0.32 -2.12
N THR A 97 3.57 -0.57 -3.06
CA THR A 97 3.17 -0.48 -4.49
C THR A 97 2.42 -1.75 -4.89
N LEU A 98 1.39 -1.63 -5.72
CA LEU A 98 0.72 -2.77 -6.34
C LEU A 98 1.20 -2.94 -7.78
N THR A 99 1.69 -4.12 -8.14
CA THR A 99 1.94 -4.49 -9.54
C THR A 99 0.72 -5.20 -10.10
N VAL A 100 0.14 -4.66 -11.16
CA VAL A 100 -1.10 -5.12 -11.78
C VAL A 100 -0.82 -5.71 -13.15
N ARG A 101 -1.36 -6.88 -13.43
CA ARG A 101 -1.26 -7.59 -14.71
C ARG A 101 -2.64 -8.05 -15.17
N ALA A 102 -2.81 -8.17 -16.49
CA ALA A 102 -3.99 -8.79 -17.06
C ALA A 102 -3.95 -10.30 -16.76
N GLY A 103 -5.01 -10.87 -16.17
CA GLY A 103 -5.06 -12.31 -15.93
C GLY A 103 -6.22 -12.77 -15.06
N ARG A 104 -6.67 -14.01 -15.28
CA ARG A 104 -7.83 -14.62 -14.60
C ARG A 104 -7.41 -15.44 -13.35
N VAL A 105 -7.80 -14.93 -12.17
CA VAL A 105 -8.12 -15.61 -10.87
C VAL A 105 -6.94 -16.08 -9.96
N PRO A 106 -7.10 -16.08 -8.61
CA PRO A 106 -7.69 -17.21 -7.87
C PRO A 106 -8.73 -16.82 -6.79
N THR A 107 -9.74 -17.69 -6.64
CA THR A 107 -10.75 -17.84 -5.58
C THR A 107 -10.78 -16.87 -4.39
N PRO A 108 -11.98 -16.51 -3.88
CA PRO A 108 -12.17 -15.61 -2.72
C PRO A 108 -11.41 -16.01 -1.43
N THR A 109 -10.92 -17.24 -1.34
CA THR A 109 -10.07 -17.72 -0.24
C THR A 109 -8.67 -17.10 -0.17
N THR A 110 -8.05 -16.70 -1.30
CA THR A 110 -6.70 -16.07 -1.27
C THR A 110 -6.76 -14.57 -1.01
N LEU A 111 -7.82 -13.90 -1.46
CA LEU A 111 -8.05 -12.47 -1.26
C LEU A 111 -8.01 -12.04 0.22
N ALA A 112 -8.68 -12.80 1.09
CA ALA A 112 -8.69 -12.49 2.53
C ALA A 112 -7.31 -12.64 3.18
N ALA A 113 -6.50 -13.60 2.72
CA ALA A 113 -5.13 -13.79 3.22
C ALA A 113 -4.20 -12.66 2.74
N ASP A 114 -4.36 -12.23 1.48
CA ASP A 114 -3.58 -11.14 0.91
C ASP A 114 -3.92 -9.78 1.54
N ILE A 115 -5.21 -9.49 1.76
CA ILE A 115 -5.65 -8.30 2.49
C ILE A 115 -5.06 -8.30 3.91
N LYS A 116 -5.11 -9.43 4.62
CA LYS A 116 -4.50 -9.54 5.97
C LYS A 116 -3.00 -9.27 5.93
N ARG A 117 -2.29 -9.79 4.94
CA ARG A 117 -0.85 -9.56 4.75
C ARG A 117 -0.53 -8.08 4.48
N ILE A 118 -1.34 -7.39 3.67
CA ILE A 118 -1.15 -5.96 3.36
C ILE A 118 -1.43 -5.09 4.59
N LEU A 119 -2.40 -5.49 5.43
CA LEU A 119 -2.77 -4.74 6.64
C LEU A 119 -1.82 -4.98 7.82
N ALA A 120 -1.06 -6.08 7.83
CA ALA A 120 -0.12 -6.40 8.89
C ALA A 120 0.92 -5.27 9.10
N ASP A 121 1.17 -4.94 10.36
CA ASP A 121 2.12 -3.90 10.76
C ASP A 121 3.56 -4.41 10.57
N PRO A 122 4.45 -3.68 9.87
CA PRO A 122 5.88 -4.04 9.81
C PRO A 122 6.57 -4.00 11.20
N GLY A 123 5.89 -3.48 12.23
CA GLY A 123 6.33 -3.52 13.63
C GLY A 123 6.21 -4.88 14.32
N ASP A 124 5.54 -5.87 13.71
CA ASP A 124 5.46 -7.23 14.25
C ASP A 124 6.71 -8.04 13.82
N THR A 125 7.90 -7.55 14.21
CA THR A 125 9.05 -8.45 14.31
C THR A 125 8.71 -9.52 15.35
N PRO A 126 8.77 -10.82 15.02
CA PRO A 126 8.64 -11.85 16.04
C PRO A 126 9.76 -11.62 17.08
N LYS A 127 9.36 -11.34 18.32
CA LYS A 127 10.26 -11.40 19.48
C LYS A 127 10.63 -12.87 19.74
N ASP A 128 11.44 -13.44 18.87
CA ASP A 128 12.24 -14.61 19.24
C ASP A 128 13.54 -14.08 19.83
N THR A 129 13.60 -13.98 21.16
CA THR A 129 14.76 -14.38 21.99
C THR A 129 14.39 -14.19 23.46
N GLU A 130 14.02 -15.27 24.14
CA GLU A 130 14.38 -15.44 25.55
C GLU A 130 14.62 -16.94 25.80
N GLY A 131 15.90 -17.31 25.78
CA GLY A 131 16.32 -18.66 26.12
C GLY A 131 16.00 -18.97 27.59
N PRO A 132 15.70 -20.23 27.95
CA PRO A 132 15.54 -20.59 29.34
C PRO A 132 16.91 -20.57 30.01
N GLY A 133 17.15 -19.52 30.81
CA GLY A 133 18.25 -19.50 31.76
C GLY A 133 18.04 -20.59 32.80
N THR A 134 18.90 -21.60 32.78
CA THR A 134 19.06 -22.53 33.90
C THR A 134 20.29 -22.13 34.71
N THR A 135 20.04 -21.63 35.92
CA THR A 135 20.94 -21.73 37.08
C THR A 135 20.41 -22.85 37.99
N PRO A 136 21.27 -23.60 38.68
CA PRO A 136 22.02 -23.09 39.82
C PRO A 136 23.54 -23.27 39.75
#